data_AF-M1ANF8-F1
#
_entry.id   AF-M1ANF8-F1
#
_cell.length_a   1.000
_cell.length_b   1.000
_cell.length_c   1.000
_cell.angle_alpha   90.00
_cell.angle_beta   90.00
_cell.angle_gamma   90.00
#
_symmetry.space_group_name_H-M   'P 1'
#
loop_
_entity.id
_entity.type
_entity.pdbx_description
1 polymer ?
#
loop_
_entity_poly.entity_id
_entity_poly.type
_entity_poly.pdbx_seq_one_letter_code
_entity_poly.pdbx_strand_id
1 'polypeptide(L)'
;MFLGGPSNREEAAEKVADKTAYEDYRPHLASYIFPEQIKTLLRECWHKNPDRRPSFQEIIDRLEKIHATLQEKIVLGTCCSCMIL
;
A
#
# COMPACT_ATOMS: atom_id res chain seq x y z
N MET A 1 8.98 5.96 -3.74
CA MET A 1 7.59 5.77 -4.19
C MET A 1 7.53 4.47 -4.99
N PHE A 2 6.74 3.49 -4.56
CA PHE A 2 6.82 2.07 -4.98
C PHE A 2 6.54 1.75 -6.47
N LEU A 3 6.14 2.74 -7.28
CA LEU A 3 5.84 2.60 -8.72
C LEU A 3 6.69 3.48 -9.65
N GLY A 4 7.65 4.27 -9.13
CA GLY A 4 8.50 5.13 -9.95
C GLY A 4 7.79 6.32 -10.65
N GLY A 5 6.54 6.62 -10.27
CA GLY A 5 5.79 7.77 -10.77
C GLY A 5 4.39 7.89 -10.15
N PRO A 6 3.66 8.98 -10.44
CA PRO A 6 2.27 9.14 -9.98
C PRO A 6 1.35 8.11 -10.64
N SER A 7 0.29 7.71 -9.94
CA SER A 7 -0.64 6.69 -10.47
C SER A 7 -1.42 7.16 -11.70
N ASN A 8 -1.48 8.47 -11.94
CA ASN A 8 -2.28 9.15 -12.94
C ASN A 8 -1.41 9.96 -13.93
N ARG A 9 -0.23 9.44 -14.32
CA ARG A 9 0.80 10.14 -15.13
C ARG A 9 0.29 10.82 -16.41
N GLU A 10 -0.83 10.37 -16.97
CA GLU A 10 -1.35 10.82 -18.27
C GLU A 10 -2.67 11.61 -18.13
N GLU A 11 -3.20 11.79 -16.92
CA GLU A 11 -4.46 12.49 -16.70
C GLU A 11 -4.23 13.92 -16.18
N ALA A 12 -4.99 14.87 -16.73
CA ALA A 12 -5.00 16.25 -16.24
C ALA A 12 -5.40 16.29 -14.76
N ALA A 13 -4.76 17.18 -13.99
CA ALA A 13 -4.98 17.29 -12.55
C ALA A 13 -6.45 17.52 -12.18
N GLU A 14 -7.15 18.36 -12.96
CA GLU A 14 -8.58 18.65 -12.78
C GLU A 14 -9.43 17.39 -12.92
N LYS A 15 -9.22 16.62 -13.99
CA LYS A 15 -9.93 15.34 -14.23
C LYS A 15 -9.71 14.34 -13.09
N VAL A 16 -8.51 14.29 -12.53
CA VAL A 16 -8.18 13.39 -11.42
C VAL A 16 -8.84 13.86 -10.13
N ALA A 17 -8.88 15.17 -9.88
CA ALA A 17 -9.58 15.76 -8.75
C ALA A 17 -11.08 15.46 -8.83
N ASP A 18 -11.71 15.65 -9.99
CA ASP A 18 -13.14 15.38 -10.20
C ASP A 18 -13.49 13.92 -9.94
N LYS A 19 -12.75 12.98 -10.55
CA LYS A 19 -12.95 11.55 -10.29
C LYS A 19 -12.77 11.20 -8.81
N THR A 20 -11.78 11.76 -8.16
CA THR A 20 -11.51 11.49 -6.73
C THR A 20 -12.64 11.99 -5.84
N ALA A 21 -13.17 13.18 -6.13
CA ALA A 21 -14.21 13.84 -5.35
C ALA A 21 -15.60 13.23 -5.58
N TYR A 22 -15.96 12.97 -6.84
CA TYR A 22 -17.33 12.60 -7.21
C TYR A 22 -17.52 11.10 -7.47
N GLU A 23 -16.48 10.38 -7.90
CA GLU A 23 -16.55 8.94 -8.21
C GLU A 23 -15.93 8.07 -7.11
N ASP A 24 -15.42 8.69 -6.04
CA ASP A 24 -14.63 8.02 -4.99
C ASP A 24 -13.45 7.22 -5.56
N TYR A 25 -12.90 7.68 -6.69
CA TYR A 25 -11.82 7.00 -7.38
C TYR A 25 -10.58 6.88 -6.49
N ARG A 26 -10.02 5.67 -6.39
CA ARG A 26 -8.74 5.38 -5.76
C ARG A 26 -7.93 4.47 -6.67
N PRO A 27 -6.60 4.69 -6.80
CA PRO A 27 -5.73 3.82 -7.56
C PRO A 27 -5.83 2.33 -7.19
N HIS A 28 -5.72 1.47 -8.21
CA HIS A 28 -5.67 0.03 -7.99
C HIS A 28 -4.36 -0.38 -7.28
N LEU A 29 -4.48 -1.15 -6.19
CA LEU A 29 -3.35 -1.69 -5.44
C LEU A 29 -3.06 -3.13 -5.91
N ALA A 30 -2.18 -3.26 -6.90
CA ALA A 30 -1.83 -4.55 -7.49
C ALA A 30 -1.19 -5.51 -6.46
N SER A 31 -1.75 -6.71 -6.34
CA SER A 31 -1.36 -7.70 -5.32
C SER A 31 0.09 -8.19 -5.42
N TYR A 32 0.68 -8.19 -6.62
CA TYR A 32 2.07 -8.63 -6.80
C TYR A 32 3.10 -7.59 -6.32
N ILE A 33 2.68 -6.34 -6.14
CA ILE A 33 3.55 -5.24 -5.67
C ILE A 33 3.37 -5.02 -4.18
N PHE A 34 2.12 -5.05 -3.70
CA PHE A 34 1.79 -4.66 -2.33
C PHE A 34 1.40 -5.88 -1.48
N PRO A 35 2.12 -6.14 -0.36
CA PRO A 35 1.70 -7.11 0.62
C PRO A 35 0.27 -6.84 1.12
N GLU A 36 -0.49 -7.89 1.44
CA GLU A 36 -1.90 -7.73 1.87
C GLU A 36 -2.05 -6.76 3.05
N GLN A 37 -1.15 -6.79 4.03
CA GLN A 37 -1.25 -5.89 5.17
C GLN A 37 -1.11 -4.40 4.77
N ILE A 38 -0.25 -4.10 3.78
CA ILE A 38 -0.11 -2.75 3.22
C ILE A 38 -1.38 -2.35 2.46
N LYS A 39 -1.96 -3.26 1.67
CA LYS A 39 -3.21 -2.99 0.94
C LYS A 39 -4.37 -2.68 1.88
N THR A 40 -4.50 -3.45 2.95
CA THR A 40 -5.52 -3.22 3.98
C THR A 40 -5.34 -1.85 4.62
N LEU A 41 -4.12 -1.52 5.06
CA LEU A 41 -3.83 -0.22 5.67
C LEU A 41 -4.14 0.96 4.72
N LEU A 42 -3.73 0.87 3.45
CA LEU A 42 -4.02 1.91 2.45
C LEU A 42 -5.53 2.09 2.21
N ARG A 43 -6.31 1.00 2.18
CA ARG A 43 -7.78 1.06 2.04
C ARG A 43 -8.44 1.75 3.25
N GLU A 44 -7.96 1.49 4.46
CA GLU A 44 -8.46 2.16 5.67
C GLU A 44 -8.11 3.66 5.66
N CYS A 45 -6.89 4.03 5.27
CA CYS A 45 -6.49 5.44 5.10
C CYS A 45 -7.34 6.18 4.07
N TRP A 46 -7.81 5.47 3.03
CA TRP A 46 -8.66 6.03 1.97
C TRP A 46 -10.16 5.83 2.20
N HIS A 47 -10.59 5.45 3.41
CA HIS A 47 -11.98 5.18 3.70
C HIS A 47 -12.86 6.42 3.40
N LYS A 48 -14.03 6.19 2.77
CA LYS A 48 -14.98 7.24 2.36
C LYS A 48 -15.47 8.08 3.54
N ASN A 49 -15.86 7.41 4.63
CA ASN A 49 -16.12 8.07 5.91
C ASN A 49 -14.77 8.51 6.55
N PRO A 50 -14.53 9.82 6.78
CA PRO A 50 -13.31 10.31 7.41
C PRO A 50 -13.09 9.80 8.84
N ASP A 51 -14.16 9.55 9.60
CA ASP A 51 -14.07 9.10 11.00
C ASP A 51 -13.55 7.66 11.12
N ARG A 52 -13.55 6.90 10.01
CA ARG A 52 -13.00 5.54 9.96
C ARG A 52 -11.54 5.50 9.55
N ARG A 53 -10.93 6.64 9.22
CA ARG A 53 -9.52 6.70 8.87
C ARG A 53 -8.69 6.61 10.15
N PRO A 54 -7.63 5.78 10.17
CA PRO A 54 -6.76 5.68 11.32
C PRO A 54 -6.01 7.00 11.54
N SER A 55 -5.71 7.29 12.80
CA SER A 55 -4.80 8.37 13.18
C SER A 55 -3.38 8.07 12.71
N PHE A 56 -2.54 9.10 12.59
CA PHE A 56 -1.13 8.91 12.25
C PHE A 56 -0.40 8.02 13.27
N GLN A 57 -0.74 8.11 14.55
CA GLN A 57 -0.17 7.23 15.58
C GLN A 57 -0.47 5.76 15.27
N GLU A 58 -1.74 5.42 15.00
CA GLU A 58 -2.12 4.05 14.64
C GLU A 58 -1.47 3.59 13.33
N ILE A 59 -1.29 4.49 12.36
CA ILE A 59 -0.60 4.19 11.10
C ILE A 59 0.86 3.81 11.37
N ILE A 60 1.57 4.58 12.20
CA ILE A 60 2.98 4.31 12.55
C ILE A 60 3.08 2.94 13.23
N ASP A 61 2.28 2.69 14.27
CA ASP A 61 2.27 1.43 15.01
C ASP A 61 1.99 0.23 14.10
N ARG A 62 1.08 0.37 13.12
CA ARG A 62 0.77 -0.67 12.13
C ARG A 62 1.93 -0.88 11.16
N LEU A 63 2.55 0.19 10.67
CA LEU A 63 3.69 0.11 9.75
C LEU A 63 4.89 -0.59 10.39
N GLU A 64 5.19 -0.31 11.64
CA GLU A 64 6.26 -0.99 12.40
C GLU A 64 6.00 -2.50 12.50
N LYS A 65 4.77 -2.91 12.83
CA LYS A 65 4.37 -4.32 12.90
C LYS A 65 4.46 -5.02 11.53
N ILE A 66 4.01 -4.34 10.47
CA ILE A 66 4.10 -4.86 9.11
C ILE A 66 5.56 -5.04 8.71
N HIS A 67 6.41 -4.05 8.99
CA HIS A 67 7.84 -4.12 8.70
C HIS A 67 8.51 -5.30 9.40
N ALA A 68 8.28 -5.48 10.71
CA ALA A 68 8.80 -6.62 11.46
C ALA A 68 8.34 -7.97 10.86
N THR A 69 7.05 -8.10 10.55
CA THR A 69 6.49 -9.31 9.93
C THR A 69 7.11 -9.63 8.57
N LEU A 70 7.38 -8.60 7.75
CA LEU A 70 8.00 -8.78 6.45
C LEU A 70 9.48 -9.17 6.56
N GLN A 71 10.20 -8.63 7.55
CA GLN A 71 11.59 -9.02 7.83
C GLN A 71 11.69 -10.48 8.29
N GLU A 72 10.80 -10.93 9.19
CA GLU A 72 10.75 -12.32 9.63
C GLU A 72 10.53 -13.28 8.45
N LYS A 73 9.61 -12.95 7.53
CA LYS A 73 9.35 -13.74 6.32
C LYS A 73 10.54 -13.81 5.37
N ILE A 74 11.37 -12.77 5.30
CA ILE A 74 12.62 -12.78 4.53
C ILE A 74 13.61 -13.75 5.16
N VAL A 75 13.76 -13.73 6.50
CA VAL A 75 14.67 -14.61 7.24
C VAL A 75 14.22 -16.08 7.18
N LEU A 76 12.91 -16.35 7.24
CA LEU A 76 12.33 -17.68 7.06
C LEU A 76 12.35 -18.15 5.58
N GLY A 77 12.45 -17.22 4.62
CA GLY A 77 12.40 -17.47 3.18
C GLY A 77 13.75 -17.63 2.48
N THR A 78 14.88 -17.50 3.17
CA THR A 78 16.23 -17.71 2.59
C THR A 78 16.82 -19.10 2.80
N CYS A 79 16.03 -20.10 3.20
CA CYS A 79 16.48 -21.50 3.08
C CYS A 79 16.19 -22.03 1.66
N CYS A 80 16.94 -21.53 0.68
CA CYS A 80 17.19 -22.25 -0.56
C CYS A 80 18.69 -22.55 -0.63
N SER A 81 19.15 -23.43 0.27
CA SER A 81 20.41 -24.14 0.11
C SER A 81 20.25 -25.20 -0.99
N CYS A 82 20.19 -24.79 -2.25
CA CYS A 82 20.20 -25.72 -3.38
C CYS A 82 21.17 -25.24 -4.47
N MET A 83 22.38 -25.81 -4.37
CA MET A 83 23.34 -26.21 -5.42
C MET A 83 23.84 -25.14 -6.41
N ILE A 84 25.08 -24.69 -6.18
CA ILE A 84 26.05 -24.55 -7.27
C ILE A 84 26.93 -25.80 -7.17
N LEU A 85 26.72 -26.71 -8.11
CA LEU A 85 27.64 -27.78 -8.49
C LEU A 85 28.44 -27.28 -9.69
#